data_AF-A0A4S1ELZ2-F1
#
_entry.id   AF-A0A4S1ELZ2-F1
#
_cell.length_a   1.000
_cell.length_b   1.000
_cell.length_c   1.000
_cell.angle_alpha   90.00
_cell.angle_beta   90.00
_cell.angle_gamma   90.00
#
_symmetry.space_group_name_H-M   'P 1'
#
loop_
_entity.id
_entity.type
_entity.pdbx_description
1 polymer ?
#
loop_
_entity_poly.entity_id
_entity_poly.type
_entity_poly.pdbx_seq_one_letter_code
_entity_poly.pdbx_strand_id
1 'polypeptide(L)'
;MIKAKLSTLSAALLLAGCSFAPKYEQPEMPVSADYPAYVQGAAEASSDASLETLGWKEFFNDPRLQALIALSLENNRDMRIAVARVDEARAQYGIARGEQFPSIGAAANGQVTRNPENMRLPGSSSVSKTFQT
;
A
#
# COMPACT_ATOMS: atom_id res chain seq x y z
N MET A 1 -19.62 -5.43 -37.60
CA MET A 1 -19.21 -6.24 -36.42
C MET A 1 -18.32 -5.47 -35.44
N ILE A 2 -17.42 -4.58 -35.89
CA ILE A 2 -16.53 -3.79 -35.01
C ILE A 2 -17.28 -2.78 -34.11
N LYS A 3 -18.32 -2.11 -34.64
CA LYS A 3 -19.13 -1.13 -33.88
C LYS A 3 -19.87 -1.75 -32.68
N ALA A 4 -20.37 -2.98 -32.82
CA ALA A 4 -21.06 -3.70 -31.74
C ALA A 4 -20.10 -4.13 -30.62
N LYS A 5 -18.86 -4.52 -30.96
CA LYS A 5 -17.80 -4.83 -29.99
C LYS A 5 -17.33 -3.58 -29.22
N LEU A 6 -17.30 -2.43 -29.88
CA LEU A 6 -16.92 -1.16 -29.25
C LEU A 6 -17.97 -0.69 -28.22
N SER A 7 -19.26 -0.88 -28.53
CA SER A 7 -20.36 -0.54 -27.61
C SER A 7 -20.40 -1.43 -26.36
N THR A 8 -20.08 -2.72 -26.49
CA THR A 8 -20.03 -3.65 -25.34
C THR A 8 -18.83 -3.35 -24.43
N LEU A 9 -17.67 -3.00 -25.00
CA LEU A 9 -16.50 -2.56 -24.23
C LEU A 9 -16.79 -1.27 -23.45
N SER A 10 -17.44 -0.28 -24.07
CA SER A 10 -17.80 0.98 -23.41
C SER A 10 -18.79 0.78 -22.25
N ALA A 11 -19.75 -0.14 -22.41
CA ALA A 11 -20.69 -0.47 -21.33
C ALA A 11 -20.00 -1.18 -20.17
N ALA A 12 -19.06 -2.10 -20.44
CA ALA A 12 -18.30 -2.80 -19.40
C ALA A 12 -17.40 -1.84 -18.60
N LEU A 13 -16.79 -0.83 -19.24
CA LEU A 13 -15.98 0.18 -18.55
C LEU A 13 -16.81 1.05 -17.61
N LEU A 14 -18.07 1.33 -17.94
CA LEU A 14 -18.97 2.13 -17.10
C LEU A 14 -19.39 1.42 -15.81
N LEU A 15 -19.38 0.08 -15.77
CA LEU A 15 -19.75 -0.71 -14.58
C LEU A 15 -18.57 -0.97 -13.62
N ALA A 16 -17.33 -0.75 -14.04
CA ALA A 16 -16.13 -1.11 -13.27
C ALA A 16 -15.72 -0.09 -12.18
N GLY A 17 -16.48 0.99 -11.99
CA GLY A 17 -16.08 2.15 -11.17
C GLY A 17 -16.85 2.40 -9.88
N CYS A 18 -17.79 1.52 -9.47
CA CYS A 18 -18.57 1.76 -8.26
C CYS A 18 -17.72 1.53 -6.99
N SER A 19 -17.41 2.61 -6.27
CA SER A 19 -16.82 2.53 -4.93
C SER A 19 -17.91 2.52 -3.87
N PHE A 20 -17.94 1.48 -3.04
CA PHE A 20 -18.81 1.37 -1.86
C PHE A 20 -18.14 1.87 -0.57
N ALA A 21 -16.99 2.52 -0.68
CA ALA A 21 -16.33 3.09 0.49
C ALA A 21 -17.20 4.22 1.09
N PRO A 22 -17.53 4.16 2.39
CA PRO A 22 -18.23 5.25 3.05
C PRO A 22 -17.38 6.51 3.03
N LYS A 23 -18.03 7.67 3.13
CA LYS A 23 -17.30 8.94 3.30
C LYS A 23 -16.55 8.89 4.62
N TYR A 24 -15.29 9.29 4.60
CA TYR A 24 -14.50 9.43 5.81
C TYR A 24 -14.98 10.66 6.59
N GLU A 25 -15.41 10.45 7.83
CA GLU A 25 -15.74 11.52 8.79
C GLU A 25 -14.72 11.45 9.93
N GLN A 26 -13.98 12.53 10.14
CA GLN A 26 -13.02 12.62 11.23
C GLN A 26 -13.79 12.71 12.55
N PRO A 27 -13.55 11.81 13.52
CA PRO A 27 -14.22 11.87 14.81
C PRO A 27 -13.80 13.13 15.57
N GLU A 28 -14.73 13.67 16.36
CA GLU A 28 -14.42 14.75 17.29
C GLU A 28 -13.36 14.28 18.30
N MET A 29 -12.45 15.18 18.67
CA MET A 29 -11.35 14.84 19.58
C MET A 29 -11.89 14.65 21.01
N PRO A 30 -11.68 13.48 21.64
CA PRO A 30 -12.19 13.18 22.98
C PRO A 30 -11.29 13.77 24.07
N VAL A 31 -10.87 15.03 23.91
CA VAL A 31 -10.00 15.75 24.84
C VAL A 31 -10.54 17.16 25.06
N SER A 32 -10.16 17.78 26.18
CA SER A 32 -10.46 19.19 26.42
C SER A 32 -9.81 20.06 25.34
N ALA A 33 -10.51 21.11 24.91
CA ALA A 33 -9.98 22.07 23.94
C ALA A 33 -8.72 22.78 24.48
N ASP A 34 -8.69 23.02 25.79
CA ASP A 34 -7.61 23.73 26.46
C ASP A 34 -6.91 22.85 27.51
N TYR A 35 -5.63 23.12 27.72
CA TYR A 35 -4.89 22.54 28.83
C TYR A 35 -5.37 23.14 30.18
N PRO A 36 -5.33 22.38 31.29
CA PRO A 36 -5.68 22.89 32.60
C PRO A 36 -4.81 24.08 33.04
N ALA A 37 -5.43 25.14 33.55
CA ALA A 37 -4.78 26.40 33.94
C ALA A 37 -3.86 26.32 35.19
N TYR A 38 -3.45 25.13 35.63
CA TYR A 38 -2.57 24.95 36.81
C TYR A 38 -1.11 25.37 36.54
N VAL A 39 -0.74 25.65 35.29
CA VAL A 39 0.61 26.09 34.95
C VAL A 39 0.78 27.58 35.34
N GLN A 40 1.24 27.83 36.57
CA GLN A 40 1.68 29.17 36.99
C GLN A 40 2.83 29.62 36.07
N GLY A 41 2.58 30.63 35.24
CA GLY A 41 3.55 31.13 34.25
C GLY A 41 3.26 30.72 32.81
N ALA A 42 2.14 30.06 32.52
CA ALA A 42 1.63 30.00 31.15
C ALA A 42 1.22 31.43 30.74
N ALA A 43 2.16 32.13 30.09
CA ALA A 43 1.80 33.24 29.22
C ALA A 43 0.68 32.77 28.30
N GLU A 44 -0.32 33.62 28.05
CA GLU A 44 -1.37 33.36 27.08
C GLU A 44 -0.74 32.67 25.88
N ALA A 45 -1.16 31.43 25.61
CA ALA A 45 -0.76 30.72 24.42
C ALA A 45 -1.33 31.52 23.25
N SER A 46 -0.56 32.52 22.82
CA SER A 46 -0.78 33.15 21.54
C SER A 46 -0.86 32.00 20.54
N SER A 47 -1.91 32.02 19.73
CA SER A 47 -2.19 31.08 18.65
C SER A 47 -1.15 31.23 17.52
N ASP A 48 0.10 31.40 17.91
CA ASP A 48 1.20 31.68 17.05
C ASP A 48 1.55 30.32 16.45
N ALA A 49 1.17 30.14 15.19
CA ALA A 49 1.53 29.00 14.35
C ALA A 49 3.06 28.78 14.22
N SER A 50 3.84 29.52 14.99
CA SER A 50 5.30 29.51 15.04
C SER A 50 5.83 28.21 15.62
N LEU A 51 5.19 27.58 16.63
CA LEU A 51 5.74 26.34 17.22
C LEU A 51 5.67 25.12 16.30
N GLU A 52 4.64 25.00 15.47
CA GLU A 52 4.53 23.90 14.50
C GLU A 52 5.53 24.04 13.34
N THR A 53 5.90 25.28 13.03
CA THR A 53 6.81 25.62 11.94
C THR A 53 8.26 25.83 12.39
N LEU A 54 8.49 25.98 13.70
CA LEU A 54 9.82 26.17 14.29
C LEU A 54 10.67 24.91 14.10
N GLY A 55 11.76 25.05 13.34
CA GLY A 55 12.70 23.97 13.15
C GLY A 55 13.47 23.65 14.43
N TRP A 56 13.80 22.37 14.66
CA TRP A 56 14.57 21.96 15.84
C TRP A 56 15.91 22.70 15.99
N LYS A 57 16.52 23.12 14.87
CA LYS A 57 17.76 23.91 14.89
C LYS A 57 17.58 25.29 15.52
N GLU A 58 16.43 25.92 15.29
CA GLU A 58 16.10 27.24 15.84
C GLU A 58 15.68 27.13 17.31
N PHE A 59 15.13 25.98 17.70
CA PHE A 59 14.78 25.68 19.08
C PHE A 59 16.01 25.39 19.97
N PHE A 60 16.98 24.60 19.48
CA PHE A 60 18.16 24.23 20.25
C PHE A 60 19.35 25.14 19.96
N ASN A 61 19.70 26.03 20.88
CA ASN A 61 20.80 27.00 20.69
C ASN A 61 22.23 26.44 20.89
N ASP A 62 22.43 25.25 21.50
CA ASP A 62 23.78 24.68 21.68
C ASP A 62 24.28 24.02 20.38
N PRO A 63 25.36 24.53 19.74
CA PRO A 63 25.87 23.98 18.49
C PRO A 63 26.38 22.53 18.62
N ARG A 64 26.84 22.10 19.80
CA ARG A 64 27.27 20.72 20.02
C ARG A 64 26.08 19.78 20.04
N LEU A 65 24.98 20.19 20.67
CA LEU A 65 23.73 19.41 20.66
C LEU A 65 23.17 19.31 19.25
N GLN A 66 23.19 20.40 18.49
CA GLN A 66 22.75 20.36 17.09
C GLN A 66 23.57 19.39 16.24
N ALA A 67 24.90 19.36 16.43
CA ALA A 67 25.77 18.42 15.74
C ALA A 67 25.46 16.96 16.09
N LEU A 68 25.16 16.67 17.37
CA LEU A 68 24.75 15.32 17.80
C LEU A 68 23.40 14.91 17.21
N ILE A 69 22.42 15.83 17.17
CA ILE A 69 21.12 15.57 16.54
C ILE A 69 21.32 15.24 15.06
N ALA A 70 22.09 16.06 14.33
CA ALA A 70 22.39 15.82 12.91
C ALA A 70 23.06 14.45 12.70
N LEU A 71 24.11 14.15 13.48
CA LEU A 71 24.80 12.86 13.42
C LEU A 71 23.83 11.69 13.70
N SER A 72 22.93 11.85 14.67
CA SER A 72 21.92 10.84 14.98
C SER A 72 20.93 10.67 13.84
N LEU A 73 20.40 11.73 13.24
CA LEU A 73 19.43 11.63 12.15
C LEU A 73 20.02 10.94 10.92
N GLU A 74 21.31 11.14 10.66
CA GLU A 74 22.03 10.51 9.54
C GLU A 74 22.35 9.02 9.81
N ASN A 75 22.69 8.66 11.05
CA ASN A 75 23.25 7.34 11.37
C ASN A 75 22.31 6.43 12.17
N ASN A 76 21.18 6.93 12.67
CA ASN A 76 20.27 6.17 13.52
C ASN A 76 19.62 5.03 12.73
N ARG A 77 19.81 3.80 13.21
CA ARG A 77 19.30 2.59 12.55
C ARG A 77 17.78 2.48 12.63
N ASP A 78 17.16 2.93 13.71
CA ASP A 78 15.71 2.90 13.89
C ASP A 78 15.03 3.86 12.90
N MET A 79 15.61 5.04 12.67
CA MET A 79 15.13 5.96 11.64
C MET A 79 15.22 5.33 10.24
N ARG A 80 16.32 4.61 9.95
CA ARG A 80 16.45 3.87 8.68
C ARG A 80 15.43 2.75 8.55
N ILE A 81 15.10 2.06 9.64
CA ILE A 81 14.03 1.05 9.67
C ILE A 81 12.67 1.71 9.42
N ALA A 82 12.39 2.86 10.03
CA ALA A 82 11.16 3.60 9.82
C ALA A 82 10.98 4.01 8.35
N VAL A 83 12.05 4.54 7.72
CA VAL A 83 12.03 4.87 6.28
C VAL A 83 11.78 3.61 5.44
N ALA A 84 12.46 2.50 5.73
CA ALA A 84 12.26 1.25 5.00
C ALA A 84 10.82 0.72 5.11
N ARG A 85 10.16 0.89 6.27
CA ARG A 85 8.74 0.52 6.45
C ARG A 85 7.81 1.38 5.59
N VAL A 86 8.12 2.66 5.41
CA VAL A 86 7.36 3.53 4.49
C VAL A 86 7.51 3.06 3.05
N ASP A 87 8.72 2.69 2.63
CA ASP A 87 8.97 2.15 1.29
C ASP A 87 8.30 0.79 1.09
N GLU A 88 8.29 -0.07 2.11
CA GLU A 88 7.54 -1.33 2.11
C GLU A 88 6.04 -1.09 1.92
N ALA A 89 5.44 -0.18 2.69
CA ALA A 89 4.03 0.17 2.54
C ALA A 89 3.72 0.72 1.14
N ARG A 90 4.62 1.51 0.55
CA ARG A 90 4.50 2.00 -0.83
C ARG A 90 4.55 0.86 -1.85
N ALA A 91 5.43 -0.12 -1.65
CA ALA A 91 5.52 -1.29 -2.53
C ALA A 91 4.25 -2.16 -2.42
N GLN A 92 3.75 -2.39 -1.21
CA GLN A 92 2.48 -3.11 -0.99
C GLN A 92 1.30 -2.40 -1.66
N TYR A 93 1.22 -1.07 -1.55
CA TYR A 93 0.24 -0.28 -2.29
C TYR A 93 0.38 -0.46 -3.81
N GLY A 94 1.61 -0.50 -4.32
CA GLY A 94 1.90 -0.78 -5.73
C GLY A 94 1.37 -2.14 -6.21
N ILE A 95 1.51 -3.19 -5.39
CA ILE A 95 0.98 -4.53 -5.67
C ILE A 95 -0.55 -4.49 -5.72
N ALA A 96 -1.19 -3.95 -4.68
CA ALA A 96 -2.65 -3.87 -4.60
C ALA A 96 -3.25 -3.03 -5.75
N ARG A 97 -2.54 -1.99 -6.20
CA ARG A 97 -2.90 -1.23 -7.39
C ARG A 97 -2.68 -2.03 -8.68
N GLY A 98 -1.62 -2.83 -8.75
CA GLY A 98 -1.30 -3.70 -9.87
C GLY A 98 -2.39 -4.75 -10.13
N GLU A 99 -3.01 -5.28 -9.07
CA GLU A 99 -4.12 -6.25 -9.14
C GLU A 99 -5.38 -5.69 -9.82
N GLN A 100 -5.49 -4.37 -9.98
CA GLN A 100 -6.59 -3.74 -10.72
C GLN A 100 -6.42 -3.86 -12.24
N PHE A 101 -5.25 -4.30 -12.73
CA PHE A 101 -4.94 -4.46 -14.14
C PHE A 101 -4.90 -5.95 -14.54
N PRO A 102 -5.19 -6.27 -15.82
CA PRO A 102 -5.02 -7.63 -16.31
C PRO A 102 -3.54 -8.04 -16.27
N SER A 103 -3.26 -9.26 -15.83
CA SER A 103 -1.94 -9.86 -15.93
C SER A 103 -1.67 -10.35 -17.35
N ILE A 104 -0.45 -10.14 -17.84
CA ILE A 104 0.01 -10.66 -19.13
C ILE A 104 1.10 -11.67 -18.81
N GLY A 105 0.89 -12.91 -19.23
CA GLY A 105 1.85 -14.00 -19.05
C GLY A 105 1.69 -15.05 -20.14
N ALA A 106 2.71 -15.88 -20.30
CA ALA A 106 2.68 -17.05 -21.18
C ALA A 106 2.97 -18.28 -20.32
N ALA A 107 2.23 -19.38 -20.54
CA ALA A 107 2.39 -20.61 -19.79
C ALA A 107 2.31 -21.81 -20.72
N ALA A 108 3.30 -22.72 -20.66
CA ALA A 108 3.26 -23.98 -21.38
C ALA A 108 3.11 -25.13 -20.39
N ASN A 109 2.14 -26.01 -20.61
CA ASN A 109 1.82 -27.13 -19.73
C ASN A 109 1.91 -28.45 -20.50
N GLY A 110 2.46 -29.47 -19.86
CA GLY A 110 2.53 -30.83 -20.39
C GLY A 110 2.09 -31.82 -19.32
N GLN A 111 1.06 -32.62 -19.61
CA GLN A 111 0.55 -33.66 -18.73
C GLN A 111 0.75 -35.04 -19.35
N VAL A 112 1.36 -35.94 -18.59
CA VAL A 112 1.48 -37.36 -18.93
C VAL A 112 0.75 -38.16 -17.85
N THR A 113 -0.28 -38.90 -18.23
CA THR A 113 -1.06 -39.73 -17.30
C THR A 113 -1.01 -41.17 -17.74
N ARG A 114 -0.77 -42.08 -16.78
CA ARG A 114 -0.82 -43.53 -17.00
C ARG A 114 -2.05 -44.09 -16.31
N ASN A 115 -2.95 -44.70 -17.09
CA ASN A 115 -4.16 -45.32 -16.54
C ASN A 115 -3.98 -46.85 -16.41
N PRO A 116 -4.30 -47.44 -15.24
CA PRO A 116 -4.34 -48.88 -15.06
C PRO A 116 -5.48 -49.53 -15.86
N GLU A 117 -5.42 -50.85 -16.02
CA GLU A 117 -6.25 -51.61 -16.96
C GLU A 117 -7.75 -51.55 -16.67
N ASN A 118 -8.10 -51.48 -15.39
CA ASN A 118 -9.46 -51.33 -14.89
C ASN A 118 -10.07 -49.93 -15.14
N MET A 119 -9.28 -48.97 -15.66
CA MET A 119 -9.67 -47.58 -15.85
C MET A 119 -9.50 -47.10 -17.30
N ARG A 120 -9.31 -48.02 -18.25
CA ARG A 120 -9.16 -47.73 -19.69
C ARG A 120 -10.07 -48.62 -20.54
N LEU A 121 -10.53 -48.12 -21.69
CA LEU A 121 -11.30 -48.95 -22.62
C LEU A 121 -10.40 -50.08 -23.19
N PRO A 122 -10.94 -51.30 -23.42
CA PRO A 122 -10.18 -52.38 -24.04
C PRO A 122 -9.60 -51.94 -25.40
N GLY A 123 -8.29 -52.14 -25.59
CA GLY A 123 -7.57 -51.74 -26.81
C GLY A 123 -7.03 -50.31 -26.83
N SER A 124 -7.27 -49.49 -25.80
CA SER A 124 -6.72 -48.12 -25.70
C SER A 124 -5.34 -48.07 -25.03
N SER A 125 -4.53 -47.05 -25.37
CA SER A 125 -3.17 -46.89 -24.86
C SER A 125 -3.14 -46.60 -23.35
N SER A 126 -2.20 -47.23 -22.62
CA SER A 126 -2.06 -47.01 -21.17
C SER A 126 -1.48 -45.64 -20.78
N VAL A 127 -0.89 -44.91 -21.72
CA VAL A 127 -0.27 -43.59 -21.49
C VAL A 127 -0.96 -42.56 -22.39
N SER A 128 -1.47 -41.49 -21.80
CA SER A 128 -1.97 -40.30 -22.50
C SER A 128 -1.02 -39.13 -22.28
N LYS A 129 -0.75 -38.35 -23.33
CA LYS A 129 0.10 -37.15 -23.31
C LYS A 129 -0.68 -35.97 -23.87
N THR A 130 -0.81 -34.92 -23.10
CA THR A 130 -1.49 -33.68 -23.51
C THR A 130 -0.55 -32.50 -23.30
N PHE A 131 -0.37 -31.67 -24.33
CA PHE A 131 0.43 -30.46 -24.27
C PHE A 131 -0.46 -29.25 -24.59
N GLN A 132 -0.36 -28.19 -23.79
CA GLN A 132 -1.12 -26.95 -23.95
C GLN A 132 -0.15 -25.76 -23.82
N THR A 133 -0.41 -24.69 -24.56
CA THR A 133 0.36 -23.43 -24.58
C THR A 133 -0.52 -22.26 -24.15
#